data_AF-K1XVG0-F1
#
_entry.id   AF-K1XVG0-F1
#
_cell.length_a   1.000
_cell.length_b   1.000
_cell.length_c   1.000
_cell.angle_alpha   90.00
_cell.angle_beta   90.00
_cell.angle_gamma   90.00
#
_symmetry.space_group_name_H-M   'P 1'
#
loop_
_entity.id
_entity.type
_entity.pdbx_description
1 polymer ?
#
loop_
_entity_poly.entity_id
_entity_poly.type
_entity_poly.pdbx_seq_one_letter_code
_entity_poly.pdbx_strand_id
1 'polypeptide(L)' 'MKNIAILGSTGTIGMNTLDVVRANRDKFKVYALSAKSNLDRLKKQVEEF' A
#
# COMPACT_ATOMS: atom_id res chain seq x y z
N MET A 1 5.46 -2.75 -15.68
CA MET A 1 5.42 -2.55 -14.22
C MET A 1 5.35 -1.07 -13.91
N LYS A 2 4.29 -0.61 -13.23
CA LYS A 2 4.09 0.79 -12.84
C LYS A 2 4.41 0.96 -11.35
N ASN A 3 5.24 1.96 -11.03
CA ASN A 3 5.54 2.32 -9.65
C ASN A 3 4.48 3.30 -9.14
N ILE A 4 3.90 3.02 -7.98
CA ILE A 4 2.85 3.85 -7.39
C ILE A 4 3.17 4.22 -5.94
N ALA A 5 2.69 5.39 -5.53
CA ALA A 5 2.70 5.84 -4.14
C ALA A 5 1.26 5.88 -3.61
N ILE A 6 1.04 5.38 -2.39
CA ILE A 6 -0.29 5.38 -1.77
C ILE A 6 -0.26 6.29 -0.54
N LEU A 7 -0.96 7.41 -0.65
CA LEU A 7 -1.09 8.39 0.43
C LEU A 7 -2.31 8.05 1.30
N GLY A 8 -2.08 7.72 2.57
CA GLY A 8 -3.14 7.23 3.46
C GLY A 8 -3.43 5.73 3.30
N SER A 9 -2.39 4.91 3.17
CA SER A 9 -2.48 3.45 2.93
C SER A 9 -3.22 2.67 4.02
N THR A 10 -3.33 3.22 5.23
CA THR A 10 -4.02 2.58 6.36
C THR A 10 -5.52 2.88 6.43
N GLY A 11 -6.01 3.84 5.62
CA GLY A 11 -7.43 4.14 5.48
C GLY A 11 -8.14 3.16 4.54
N THR A 12 -9.47 3.25 4.48
CA THR A 12 -10.31 2.30 3.70
C THR A 12 -9.90 2.21 2.23
N ILE A 13 -9.72 3.36 1.56
CA ILE A 13 -9.30 3.40 0.15
C ILE A 13 -7.88 2.84 -0.01
N GLY A 14 -6.96 3.18 0.88
CA GLY A 14 -5.58 2.72 0.84
C GLY A 14 -5.48 1.20 0.96
N MET A 15 -6.23 0.60 1.89
CA MET A 15 -6.28 -0.86 2.05
C MET A 15 -6.88 -1.56 0.84
N ASN A 16 -8.02 -1.08 0.33
CA ASN A 16 -8.63 -1.64 -0.88
C ASN A 16 -7.69 -1.51 -2.09
N THR A 17 -6.93 -0.41 -2.17
CA THR A 17 -5.92 -0.22 -3.22
C THR A 17 -4.81 -1.27 -3.10
N LEU A 18 -4.33 -1.54 -1.89
CA LEU A 18 -3.34 -2.59 -1.65
C LEU A 18 -3.88 -3.99 -1.99
N ASP A 19 -5.16 -4.27 -1.76
CA ASP A 19 -5.79 -5.52 -2.22
C ASP A 19 -5.69 -5.69 -3.74
N VAL A 20 -5.97 -4.63 -4.50
CA VAL A 20 -5.82 -4.63 -5.97
C VAL A 20 -4.37 -4.84 -6.39
N VAL A 21 -3.41 -4.22 -5.70
CA VAL A 21 -1.98 -4.39 -5.97
C VAL A 21 -1.53 -5.83 -5.68
N ARG A 22 -1.98 -6.47 -4.59
CA ARG A 22 -1.67 -7.88 -4.32
C ARG A 22 -2.17 -8.79 -5.43
N ALA A 23 -3.36 -8.54 -5.94
CA ALA A 23 -3.95 -9.32 -7.03
C ALA A 23 -3.26 -9.09 -8.39
N ASN A 24 -2.45 -8.03 -8.53
CA ASN A 24 -1.82 -7.62 -9.79
C ASN A 24 -0.34 -7.23 -9.60
N ARG A 25 0.42 -8.02 -8.83
CA ARG A 25 1.85 -7.74 -8.53
C ARG A 25 2.75 -7.72 -9.78
N ASP A 26 2.30 -8.28 -10.90
CA ASP A 26 2.96 -8.20 -12.22
C ASP A 26 2.82 -6.81 -12.87
N LYS A 27 1.76 -6.07 -12.53
CA LYS A 27 1.45 -4.77 -13.12
C LYS A 27 1.93 -3.61 -12.26
N PHE A 28 1.86 -3.75 -10.94
CA PHE A 28 2.10 -2.66 -9.98
C PHE A 28 3.19 -3.02 -8.97
N LYS A 29 4.00 -2.02 -8.65
CA LYS A 29 4.96 -2.06 -7.55
C LYS A 29 4.70 -0.87 -6.63
N VAL A 30 4.54 -1.14 -5.34
CA VAL A 30 4.45 -0.08 -4.33
C VAL A 30 5.84 0.51 -4.16
N TYR A 31 5.96 1.81 -4.38
CA TYR A 31 7.21 2.54 -4.19
C TYR A 31 7.23 3.32 -2.87
N ALA A 32 6.07 3.83 -2.45
CA ALA A 32 5.94 4.58 -1.20
C ALA A 32 4.56 4.39 -0.57
N LEU A 33 4.54 4.39 0.76
CA LEU A 33 3.35 4.33 1.60
C LEU A 33 3.39 5.49 2.59
N SER A 34 2.24 6.11 2.85
CA SER A 34 2.11 7.07 3.95
C SER A 34 0.84 6.81 4.76
N ALA A 35 0.90 7.12 6.05
CA ALA A 35 -0.24 7.02 6.97
C ALA A 35 -0.16 8.13 8.03
N LYS A 36 -1.31 8.45 8.65
CA LYS A 36 -1.38 9.49 9.69
C LYS A 36 -1.07 8.95 11.10
N SER A 37 -1.80 7.91 11.55
CA SER A 37 -1.75 7.48 12.96
C SER A 37 -1.63 5.98 13.19
N ASN A 38 -2.03 5.12 12.23
CA ASN A 38 -2.01 3.67 12.42
C ASN A 38 -0.64 3.08 12.03
N LEU A 39 0.37 3.32 12.87
CA LEU A 39 1.76 2.94 12.60
C LEU A 39 1.96 1.43 12.52
N ASP A 40 1.29 0.65 13.38
CA ASP A 40 1.39 -0.81 13.37
C ASP A 40 0.92 -1.41 12.03
N ARG A 41 -0.20 -0.90 11.49
CA ARG A 41 -0.67 -1.31 10.17
C ARG A 41 0.28 -0.86 9.08
N LEU A 42 0.79 0.37 9.13
CA LEU A 42 1.77 0.86 8.16
C LEU A 42 3.03 -0.02 8.16
N LYS A 43 3.54 -0.40 9.32
CA LYS A 43 4.70 -1.29 9.45
C LYS A 43 4.48 -2.63 8.73
N LYS A 44 3.33 -3.27 8.97
CA LYS A 44 2.95 -4.52 8.26
C LYS A 44 2.87 -4.33 6.74
N GLN A 45 2.39 -3.18 6.28
CA GLN A 45 2.33 -2.88 4.85
C GLN A 45 3.74 -2.69 4.25
N VAL A 46 4.67 -2.04 4.97
CA VAL A 46 6.06 -1.89 4.52
C VAL A 46 6.81 -3.23 4.49
N GLU A 47 6.50 -4.15 5.40
CA GLU A 47 7.08 -5.50 5.38
C GLU A 47 6.55 -6.36 4.21
N GLU A 48 5.32 -6.11 3.75
CA GLU A 48 4.66 -6.89 2.71
C GLU A 48 4.99 -6.47 1.26
N PHE A 49 5.15 -5.16 1.03
CA PHE A 49 5.20 -4.55 -0.30
C PHE A 49 6.53 -3.84 -0.59
#